data_AF-A0A3Q1HCX9-F1
#
_entry.id   AF-A0A3Q1HCX9-F1
#
_cell.length_a   1.000
_cell.length_b   1.000
_cell.length_c   1.000
_cell.angle_alpha   90.00
_cell.angle_beta   90.00
_cell.angle_gamma   90.00
#
_symmetry.space_group_name_H-M   'P 1'
#
loop_
_entity.id
_entity.type
_entity.pdbx_description
1 polymer ?
#
loop_
_entity_poly.entity_id
_entity_poly.type
_entity_poly.pdbx_seq_one_letter_code
_entity_poly.pdbx_strand_id
1 'polypeptide(L)'
;MSEDQKAEHGRNSVMFELQKKKRELEEAKRKKKELQEELESFPQREAELLKKIEEVRNLRLTPRMVFKSEEVDRLVEKVEKTQREVLQKQAQVEKLKQKAAQMTERKQELQREVDRYSVYKDFLDKAVKFTQFEDTNAMVNHFEKLLYFRQRLYEKETKMQEKQSQQRKTLQELEERRQFLLMQHNNQMSELQAELDRTRFEVNTWESKWNHIQETAAKKTLELSRVRMATLNMYEKTGGRVGGADGVDMQDTEKQLDEVCFLTQQQTGSDDALLPVVS
;
A
#
# COMPACT_ATOMS: atom_id res chain seq x y z
N MET A 1 102.63 -91.89 69.91
CA MET A 1 103.03 -90.57 69.36
C MET A 1 102.08 -89.54 69.92
N SER A 2 102.60 -88.54 70.63
CA SER A 2 101.87 -87.64 71.55
C SER A 2 101.42 -86.32 70.90
N GLU A 3 100.51 -85.63 71.58
CA GLU A 3 99.59 -84.55 71.17
C GLU A 3 100.22 -83.21 70.71
N ASP A 4 101.54 -83.06 70.68
CA ASP A 4 102.18 -81.77 70.34
C ASP A 4 102.24 -81.43 68.84
N GLN A 5 102.06 -82.40 67.93
CA GLN A 5 102.19 -82.14 66.48
C GLN A 5 100.94 -81.52 65.82
N LYS A 6 99.78 -81.48 66.50
CA LYS A 6 98.55 -80.92 65.91
C LYS A 6 98.38 -79.41 66.13
N ALA A 7 99.07 -78.81 67.09
CA ALA A 7 98.96 -77.38 67.39
C ALA A 7 99.74 -76.47 66.40
N GLU A 8 100.80 -76.98 65.76
CA GLU A 8 101.60 -76.21 64.78
C GLU A 8 100.90 -76.04 63.42
N HIS A 9 100.06 -76.99 63.01
CA HIS A 9 99.47 -76.96 61.67
C HIS A 9 98.41 -75.85 61.49
N GLY A 10 97.74 -75.44 62.57
CA GLY A 10 96.76 -74.35 62.55
C GLY A 10 97.36 -72.95 62.36
N ARG A 11 98.59 -72.70 62.85
CA ARG A 11 99.26 -71.39 62.70
C ARG A 11 99.81 -71.15 61.29
N ASN A 12 100.22 -72.21 60.60
CA ASN A 12 100.78 -72.11 59.25
C ASN A 12 99.73 -71.77 58.17
N SER A 13 98.45 -72.13 58.37
CA SER A 13 97.37 -71.80 57.43
C SER A 13 97.06 -70.30 57.37
N VAL A 14 97.07 -69.61 58.51
CA VAL A 14 96.73 -68.16 58.59
C VAL A 14 97.82 -67.27 57.97
N MET A 15 99.09 -67.68 58.05
CA MET A 15 100.21 -66.94 57.44
C MET A 15 100.13 -66.94 55.90
N PHE A 16 99.61 -68.01 55.30
CA PHE A 16 99.47 -68.15 53.86
C PHE A 16 98.45 -67.18 53.25
N GLU A 17 97.29 -67.01 53.90
CA GLU A 17 96.25 -66.07 53.47
C GLU A 17 96.74 -64.60 53.51
N LEU A 18 97.53 -64.23 54.52
CA LEU A 18 98.11 -62.89 54.62
C LEU A 18 99.11 -62.60 53.49
N GLN A 19 99.92 -63.59 53.11
CA GLN A 19 100.83 -63.47 51.96
C GLN A 19 100.07 -63.34 50.63
N LYS A 20 98.96 -64.06 50.47
CA LYS A 20 98.11 -63.97 49.28
C LYS A 20 97.54 -62.55 49.11
N LYS A 21 97.00 -61.96 50.18
CA LYS A 21 96.46 -60.58 50.15
C LYS A 21 97.52 -59.52 49.84
N LYS A 22 98.76 -59.69 50.27
CA LYS A 22 99.87 -58.80 49.90
C LYS A 22 100.20 -58.83 48.40
N ARG A 23 100.06 -59.98 47.73
CA ARG A 23 100.28 -60.10 46.27
C ARG A 23 99.19 -59.39 45.48
N GLU A 24 97.93 -59.54 45.88
CA GLU A 24 96.78 -58.87 45.25
C GLU A 24 96.93 -57.33 45.27
N LEU A 25 97.48 -56.78 46.36
CA LEU A 25 97.74 -55.34 46.48
C LEU A 25 98.82 -54.83 45.52
N GLU A 26 99.89 -55.60 45.32
CA GLU A 26 100.96 -55.23 44.39
C GLU A 26 100.53 -55.33 42.92
N GLU A 27 99.67 -56.29 42.56
CA GLU A 27 99.05 -56.34 41.23
C GLU A 27 98.17 -55.11 40.94
N ALA A 28 97.39 -54.66 41.92
CA ALA A 28 96.55 -53.46 41.76
C ALA A 28 97.40 -52.20 41.51
N LYS A 29 98.58 -52.09 42.15
CA LYS A 29 99.51 -50.98 41.90
C LYS A 29 100.11 -50.99 40.49
N ARG A 30 100.38 -52.17 39.91
CA ARG A 30 100.87 -52.29 38.53
C ARG A 30 99.84 -51.80 37.52
N LYS A 31 98.59 -52.25 37.63
CA LYS A 31 97.50 -51.82 36.74
C LYS A 31 97.28 -50.32 36.75
N LYS A 32 97.49 -49.65 37.89
CA LYS A 32 97.39 -48.19 37.98
C LYS A 32 98.46 -47.48 37.15
N LYS A 33 99.69 -48.01 37.08
CA LYS A 33 100.76 -47.42 36.26
C LYS A 33 100.49 -47.56 34.77
N GLU A 34 99.99 -48.71 34.33
CA GLU A 34 99.63 -48.96 32.92
C GLU A 34 98.59 -47.95 32.40
N LEU A 35 97.55 -47.66 33.18
CA LEU A 35 96.54 -46.65 32.83
C LEU A 35 97.12 -45.24 32.71
N GLN A 36 98.21 -44.96 33.43
CA GLN A 36 98.83 -43.65 33.43
C GLN A 36 99.66 -43.43 32.15
N GLU A 37 100.32 -44.47 31.66
CA GLU A 37 101.05 -44.46 30.38
C GLU A 37 100.08 -44.36 29.18
N GLU A 38 98.92 -45.00 29.25
CA GLU A 38 97.92 -44.95 28.18
C GLU A 38 97.34 -43.53 27.99
N LEU A 39 97.17 -42.78 29.08
CA LEU A 39 96.70 -41.40 29.07
C LEU A 39 97.69 -40.45 28.34
N GLU A 40 98.99 -40.69 28.44
CA GLU A 40 100.02 -39.87 27.80
C GLU A 40 100.05 -40.04 26.27
N SER A 41 99.46 -41.11 25.73
CA SER A 41 99.43 -41.40 24.28
C SER A 41 98.28 -40.70 23.51
N PHE A 42 97.27 -40.18 24.21
CA PHE A 42 96.08 -39.56 23.61
C PHE A 42 96.35 -38.34 22.70
N PRO A 43 97.26 -37.40 23.03
CA PRO A 43 97.48 -36.19 22.21
C PRO A 43 97.97 -36.50 20.80
N GLN A 44 98.77 -37.56 20.63
CA GLN A 44 99.27 -37.98 19.33
C GLN A 44 98.15 -38.54 18.44
N ARG A 45 97.19 -39.25 19.04
CA ARG A 45 96.00 -39.80 18.36
C ARG A 45 95.10 -38.70 17.81
N GLU A 46 94.98 -37.58 18.51
CA GLU A 46 94.15 -36.44 18.10
C GLU A 46 94.71 -35.75 16.85
N ALA A 47 96.03 -35.58 16.77
CA ALA A 47 96.70 -34.98 15.61
C ALA A 47 96.51 -35.80 14.31
N GLU A 48 96.47 -37.14 14.40
CA GLU A 48 96.21 -38.00 13.24
C GLU A 48 94.77 -37.89 12.72
N LEU A 49 93.80 -37.70 13.62
CA LEU A 49 92.39 -37.57 13.25
C LEU A 49 92.15 -36.26 12.48
N LEU A 50 92.84 -35.18 12.85
CA LEU A 50 92.74 -33.91 12.13
C LEU A 50 93.25 -34.02 10.68
N LYS A 51 94.34 -34.74 10.44
CA LYS A 51 94.84 -35.02 9.08
C LYS A 51 93.81 -35.77 8.23
N LYS A 52 93.15 -36.78 8.79
CA LYS A 52 92.10 -37.55 8.08
C LYS A 52 90.89 -36.72 7.69
N ILE A 53 90.52 -35.72 8.51
CA ILE A 53 89.39 -34.83 8.19
C ILE A 53 89.71 -33.98 6.96
N GLU A 54 90.95 -33.53 6.82
CA GLU A 54 91.39 -32.70 5.68
C GLU A 54 91.43 -33.50 4.37
N GLU A 55 91.83 -34.77 4.42
CA GLU A 55 91.77 -35.69 3.29
C GLU A 55 90.33 -35.95 2.80
N VAL A 56 89.38 -36.12 3.72
CA VAL A 56 87.95 -36.32 3.38
C VAL A 56 87.35 -35.06 2.73
N ARG A 57 87.81 -33.87 3.13
CA ARG A 57 87.36 -32.60 2.54
C ARG A 57 87.79 -32.48 1.08
N ASN A 58 89.00 -32.95 0.73
CA ASN A 58 89.50 -32.93 -0.65
C ASN A 58 88.80 -33.96 -1.56
N LEU A 59 88.32 -35.09 -1.02
CA LEU A 59 87.57 -36.09 -1.79
C LEU A 59 86.18 -35.61 -2.25
N ARG A 60 85.57 -34.65 -1.54
CA ARG A 60 84.23 -34.11 -1.85
C ARG A 60 84.16 -33.29 -3.15
N LEU A 61 85.28 -32.88 -3.74
CA LEU A 61 85.34 -31.99 -4.91
C LEU A 61 85.40 -32.71 -6.28
N THR A 62 85.25 -34.04 -6.36
CA THR A 62 85.35 -34.78 -7.64
C THR A 62 83.99 -34.99 -8.38
N PRO A 63 83.94 -34.85 -9.74
CA PRO A 63 82.71 -34.86 -10.56
C PRO A 63 81.79 -36.11 -10.53
N ARG A 64 82.21 -37.22 -9.91
CA ARG A 64 81.42 -38.47 -9.84
C ARG A 64 80.16 -38.36 -8.95
N MET A 65 80.07 -37.34 -8.09
CA MET A 65 78.86 -37.10 -7.28
C MET A 65 77.75 -36.37 -8.04
N VAL A 66 78.05 -35.72 -9.16
CA VAL A 66 77.07 -34.88 -9.91
C VAL A 66 76.05 -35.75 -10.67
N PHE A 67 76.47 -36.89 -11.23
CA PHE A 67 75.56 -37.84 -11.91
C PHE A 67 74.60 -38.57 -10.97
N LYS A 68 74.97 -38.79 -9.70
CA LYS A 68 74.03 -39.30 -8.69
C LYS A 68 73.03 -38.25 -8.22
N SER A 69 73.31 -36.96 -8.43
CA SER A 69 72.38 -35.87 -8.11
C SER A 69 71.20 -35.86 -9.07
N GLU A 70 71.41 -35.95 -10.39
CA GLU A 70 70.31 -35.85 -11.38
C GLU A 70 69.30 -37.01 -11.34
N GLU A 71 69.73 -38.23 -11.00
CA GLU A 71 68.81 -39.37 -10.80
C GLU A 71 68.01 -39.22 -9.50
N VAL A 72 68.65 -38.68 -8.44
CA VAL A 72 67.98 -38.33 -7.19
C VAL A 72 66.98 -37.18 -7.42
N ASP A 73 67.34 -36.16 -8.20
CA ASP A 73 66.46 -35.03 -8.52
C ASP A 73 65.23 -35.47 -9.34
N ARG A 74 65.39 -36.39 -10.29
CA ARG A 74 64.26 -36.97 -11.04
C ARG A 74 63.35 -37.84 -10.18
N LEU A 75 63.90 -38.56 -9.21
CA LEU A 75 63.11 -39.33 -8.24
C LEU A 75 62.38 -38.39 -7.27
N VAL A 76 63.03 -37.34 -6.81
CA VAL A 76 62.45 -36.28 -5.98
C VAL A 76 61.29 -35.61 -6.72
N GLU A 77 61.45 -35.23 -7.99
CA GLU A 77 60.37 -34.60 -8.77
C GLU A 77 59.15 -35.54 -8.96
N LYS A 78 59.37 -36.84 -9.16
CA LYS A 78 58.28 -37.85 -9.22
C LYS A 78 57.59 -38.02 -7.86
N VAL A 79 58.35 -38.04 -6.76
CA VAL A 79 57.81 -38.09 -5.40
C VAL A 79 57.03 -36.81 -5.10
N GLU A 80 57.50 -35.64 -5.51
CA GLU A 80 56.79 -34.38 -5.34
C GLU A 80 55.52 -34.31 -6.18
N LYS A 81 55.53 -34.77 -7.44
CA LYS A 81 54.32 -34.85 -8.28
C LYS A 81 53.28 -35.77 -7.66
N THR A 82 53.69 -36.96 -7.21
CA THR A 82 52.77 -37.89 -6.53
C THR A 82 52.28 -37.32 -5.20
N GLN A 83 53.13 -36.63 -4.43
CA GLN A 83 52.70 -35.90 -3.22
C GLN A 83 51.69 -34.80 -3.53
N ARG A 84 51.90 -34.00 -4.59
CA ARG A 84 50.93 -32.97 -5.03
C ARG A 84 49.60 -33.56 -5.47
N GLU A 85 49.63 -34.67 -6.22
CA GLU A 85 48.43 -35.39 -6.62
C GLU A 85 47.69 -36.00 -5.42
N VAL A 86 48.42 -36.56 -4.46
CA VAL A 86 47.86 -37.06 -3.20
C VAL A 86 47.21 -35.91 -2.44
N LEU A 87 47.87 -34.76 -2.30
CA LEU A 87 47.31 -33.57 -1.63
C LEU A 87 46.06 -33.04 -2.33
N GLN A 88 46.02 -33.01 -3.67
CA GLN A 88 44.83 -32.61 -4.43
C GLN A 88 43.68 -33.59 -4.24
N LYS A 89 43.93 -34.90 -4.30
CA LYS A 89 42.92 -35.93 -4.02
C LYS A 89 42.45 -35.85 -2.57
N GLN A 90 43.34 -35.60 -1.61
CA GLN A 90 43.01 -35.37 -0.20
C GLN A 90 42.05 -34.18 -0.06
N ALA A 91 42.36 -33.06 -0.71
CA ALA A 91 41.51 -31.86 -0.68
C ALA A 91 40.13 -32.09 -1.33
N GLN A 92 40.07 -32.87 -2.41
CA GLN A 92 38.80 -33.28 -3.02
C GLN A 92 37.99 -34.20 -2.11
N VAL A 93 38.65 -35.16 -1.45
CA VAL A 93 38.03 -36.04 -0.45
C VAL A 93 37.47 -35.22 0.71
N GLU A 94 38.21 -34.24 1.22
CA GLU A 94 37.70 -33.36 2.29
C GLU A 94 36.52 -32.50 1.84
N LYS A 95 36.55 -31.94 0.63
CA LYS A 95 35.38 -31.23 0.05
C LYS A 95 34.16 -32.14 -0.09
N LEU A 96 34.36 -33.39 -0.52
CA LEU A 96 33.27 -34.36 -0.63
C LEU A 96 32.73 -34.78 0.73
N LYS A 97 33.59 -34.96 1.74
CA LYS A 97 33.18 -35.22 3.13
C LYS A 97 32.37 -34.06 3.69
N GLN A 98 32.79 -32.81 3.46
CA GLN A 98 32.04 -31.62 3.88
C GLN A 98 30.65 -31.57 3.22
N LYS A 99 30.55 -31.82 1.91
CA LYS A 99 29.25 -31.88 1.22
C LYS A 99 28.38 -33.03 1.74
N ALA A 100 28.95 -34.20 2.00
CA ALA A 100 28.22 -35.32 2.58
C ALA A 100 27.69 -34.97 3.98
N ALA A 101 28.49 -34.29 4.80
CA ALA A 101 28.06 -33.80 6.11
C ALA A 101 26.90 -32.80 6.00
N GLN A 102 27.00 -31.80 5.13
CA GLN A 102 25.93 -30.83 4.88
C GLN A 102 24.63 -31.49 4.38
N MET A 103 24.73 -32.44 3.45
CA MET A 103 23.58 -33.18 2.94
C MET A 103 22.93 -34.05 4.04
N THR A 104 23.74 -34.60 4.94
CA THR A 104 23.26 -35.39 6.08
C THR A 104 22.53 -34.50 7.07
N GLU A 105 23.09 -33.33 7.39
CA GLU A 105 22.45 -32.32 8.25
C GLU A 105 21.11 -31.86 7.65
N ARG A 106 21.09 -31.49 6.36
CA ARG A 106 19.87 -31.07 5.67
C ARG A 106 18.80 -32.17 5.64
N LYS A 107 19.21 -33.42 5.43
CA LYS A 107 18.30 -34.57 5.51
C LYS A 107 17.72 -34.72 6.91
N GLN A 108 18.52 -34.56 7.96
CA GLN A 108 18.05 -34.63 9.34
C GLN A 108 17.08 -33.49 9.67
N GLU A 109 17.33 -32.27 9.19
CA GLU A 109 16.41 -31.14 9.34
C GLU A 109 15.04 -31.43 8.70
N LEU A 110 15.05 -31.89 7.44
CA LEU A 110 13.83 -32.25 6.72
C LEU A 110 13.11 -33.42 7.39
N GLN A 111 13.85 -34.41 7.91
CA GLN A 111 13.26 -35.51 8.66
C GLN A 111 12.58 -35.01 9.93
N ARG A 112 13.21 -34.10 10.69
CA ARG A 112 12.57 -33.47 11.86
C ARG A 112 11.32 -32.68 11.47
N GLU A 113 11.28 -32.05 10.29
CA GLU A 113 10.05 -31.43 9.78
C GLU A 113 8.96 -32.45 9.49
N VAL A 114 9.28 -33.53 8.77
CA VAL A 114 8.33 -34.61 8.47
C VAL A 114 7.79 -35.24 9.76
N ASP A 115 8.68 -35.52 10.72
CA ASP A 115 8.31 -36.11 12.01
C ASP A 115 7.44 -35.13 12.83
N ARG A 116 7.67 -33.82 12.73
CA ARG A 116 6.78 -32.82 13.34
C ARG A 116 5.37 -32.86 12.73
N TYR A 117 5.25 -33.08 11.43
CA TYR A 117 3.96 -33.13 10.74
C TYR A 117 3.30 -34.51 10.75
N SER A 118 3.99 -35.56 11.21
CA SER A 118 3.46 -36.93 11.22
C SER A 118 2.19 -37.05 12.08
N VAL A 119 2.11 -36.30 13.18
CA VAL A 119 0.94 -36.26 14.07
C VAL A 119 -0.33 -35.84 13.31
N TYR A 120 -0.21 -34.87 12.41
CA TYR A 120 -1.34 -34.41 11.59
C TYR A 120 -1.69 -35.41 10.49
N LYS A 121 -0.68 -36.06 9.90
CA LYS A 121 -0.91 -37.14 8.94
C LYS A 121 -1.67 -38.30 9.59
N ASP A 122 -1.25 -38.75 10.77
CA ASP A 122 -1.91 -39.83 11.51
C ASP A 122 -3.35 -39.46 11.88
N PHE A 123 -3.58 -38.19 12.23
CA PHE A 123 -4.91 -37.65 12.47
C PHE A 123 -5.77 -37.68 11.19
N LEU A 124 -5.24 -37.21 10.07
CA LEU A 124 -5.96 -37.20 8.79
C LEU A 124 -6.26 -38.62 8.28
N ASP A 125 -5.30 -39.54 8.40
CA ASP A 125 -5.47 -40.95 8.04
C ASP A 125 -6.56 -41.62 8.90
N LYS A 126 -6.73 -41.19 10.16
CA LYS A 126 -7.87 -41.60 11.00
C LYS A 126 -9.17 -40.92 10.57
N ALA A 127 -9.13 -39.63 10.29
CA ALA A 127 -10.30 -38.85 9.90
C ALA A 127 -10.93 -39.36 8.60
N VAL A 128 -10.10 -39.71 7.60
CA VAL A 128 -10.56 -40.24 6.30
C VAL A 128 -11.43 -41.48 6.46
N LYS A 129 -11.16 -42.34 7.45
CA LYS A 129 -11.96 -43.56 7.73
C LYS A 129 -13.41 -43.26 8.12
N PHE A 130 -13.68 -42.05 8.59
CA PHE A 130 -15.03 -41.59 8.93
C PHE A 130 -15.66 -40.77 7.80
N THR A 131 -15.01 -40.70 6.65
CA THR A 131 -15.48 -39.97 5.47
C THR A 131 -15.68 -40.90 4.29
N GLN A 132 -16.19 -40.33 3.20
CA GLN A 132 -16.46 -41.01 1.93
C GLN A 132 -15.28 -40.95 0.94
N PHE A 133 -14.12 -40.44 1.37
CA PHE A 133 -12.91 -40.36 0.54
C PHE A 133 -12.10 -41.65 0.59
N GLU A 134 -11.50 -42.04 -0.53
CA GLU A 134 -10.68 -43.26 -0.65
C GLU A 134 -9.39 -43.16 0.16
N ASP A 135 -8.72 -42.01 0.13
CA ASP A 135 -7.50 -41.74 0.87
C ASP A 135 -7.38 -40.27 1.32
N THR A 136 -6.37 -40.00 2.15
CA THR A 136 -6.05 -38.65 2.65
C THR A 136 -5.79 -37.66 1.53
N ASN A 137 -5.19 -38.09 0.42
CA ASN A 137 -4.90 -37.21 -0.70
C ASN A 137 -6.17 -36.81 -1.46
N ALA A 138 -7.11 -37.72 -1.67
CA ALA A 138 -8.41 -37.47 -2.29
C ALA A 138 -9.21 -36.47 -1.45
N MET A 139 -9.19 -36.62 -0.13
CA MET A 139 -9.80 -35.69 0.82
C MET A 139 -9.15 -34.29 0.73
N VAL A 140 -7.82 -34.20 0.80
CA VAL A 140 -7.07 -32.93 0.70
C VAL A 140 -7.33 -32.24 -0.64
N ASN A 141 -7.24 -32.98 -1.75
CA ASN A 141 -7.51 -32.45 -3.09
C ASN A 141 -8.94 -31.90 -3.22
N HIS A 142 -9.91 -32.56 -2.59
CA HIS A 142 -11.28 -32.05 -2.55
C HIS A 142 -11.37 -30.73 -1.78
N PHE A 143 -10.73 -30.64 -0.61
CA PHE A 143 -10.70 -29.41 0.18
C PHE A 143 -9.96 -28.28 -0.52
N GLU A 144 -8.84 -28.55 -1.19
CA GLU A 144 -8.13 -27.56 -1.99
C GLU A 144 -9.01 -26.99 -3.10
N LYS A 145 -9.72 -27.85 -3.83
CA LYS A 145 -10.72 -27.43 -4.82
C LYS A 145 -11.81 -26.59 -4.17
N LEU A 146 -12.34 -27.01 -3.02
CA LEU A 146 -13.38 -26.28 -2.31
C LEU A 146 -12.90 -24.90 -1.86
N LEU A 147 -11.68 -24.79 -1.33
CA LEU A 147 -11.05 -23.53 -0.94
C LEU A 147 -10.86 -22.61 -2.16
N TYR A 148 -10.38 -23.16 -3.28
CA TYR A 148 -10.24 -22.43 -4.54
C TYR A 148 -11.60 -21.89 -5.04
N PHE A 149 -12.65 -22.73 -5.05
CA PHE A 149 -13.99 -22.30 -5.44
C PHE A 149 -14.56 -21.26 -4.47
N ARG A 150 -14.38 -21.44 -3.16
CA ARG A 150 -14.82 -20.47 -2.15
C ARG A 150 -14.17 -19.12 -2.38
N GLN A 151 -12.86 -19.08 -2.65
CA GLN A 151 -12.15 -17.84 -2.94
C GLN A 151 -12.68 -17.17 -4.21
N ARG A 152 -12.88 -17.92 -5.30
CA ARG A 152 -13.46 -17.38 -6.55
C ARG A 152 -14.88 -16.86 -6.38
N LEU A 153 -15.70 -17.56 -5.60
CA LEU A 153 -17.06 -17.12 -5.30
C LEU A 153 -17.05 -15.84 -4.48
N TYR A 154 -16.17 -15.76 -3.48
CA TYR A 154 -15.99 -14.55 -2.67
C TYR A 154 -15.57 -13.35 -3.55
N GLU A 155 -14.54 -13.50 -4.38
CA GLU A 155 -14.10 -12.44 -5.29
C GLU A 155 -15.19 -12.00 -6.27
N LYS A 156 -15.98 -12.95 -6.78
CA LYS A 156 -17.10 -12.64 -7.67
C LYS A 156 -18.20 -11.87 -6.94
N GLU A 157 -18.53 -12.28 -5.72
CA GLU A 157 -19.53 -11.63 -4.87
C GLU A 157 -19.10 -10.21 -4.52
N THR A 158 -17.85 -10.02 -4.07
CA THR A 158 -17.30 -8.69 -3.79
C THR A 158 -17.39 -7.77 -5.01
N LYS A 159 -16.96 -8.24 -6.19
CA LYS A 159 -17.08 -7.46 -7.44
C LYS A 159 -18.53 -7.15 -7.80
N MET A 160 -19.46 -8.05 -7.53
CA MET A 160 -20.89 -7.82 -7.77
C MET A 160 -21.44 -6.76 -6.81
N GLN A 161 -21.09 -6.85 -5.53
CA GLN A 161 -21.49 -5.89 -4.51
C GLN A 161 -20.92 -4.49 -4.78
N GLU A 162 -19.66 -4.39 -5.21
CA GLU A 162 -19.05 -3.12 -5.63
C GLU A 162 -19.80 -2.49 -6.81
N LYS A 163 -20.11 -3.29 -7.84
CA LYS A 163 -20.91 -2.82 -8.99
C LYS A 163 -22.30 -2.36 -8.56
N GLN A 164 -22.97 -3.12 -7.69
CA GLN A 164 -24.28 -2.76 -7.18
C GLN A 164 -24.22 -1.47 -6.34
N SER A 165 -23.21 -1.32 -5.49
CA SER A 165 -22.98 -0.12 -4.70
C SER A 165 -22.76 1.10 -5.61
N GLN A 166 -21.94 0.96 -6.65
CA GLN A 166 -21.72 2.02 -7.63
C GLN A 166 -23.00 2.39 -8.37
N GLN A 167 -23.78 1.40 -8.82
CA GLN A 167 -25.06 1.64 -9.48
C GLN A 167 -26.06 2.36 -8.56
N ARG A 168 -26.12 1.98 -7.28
CA ARG A 168 -26.97 2.66 -6.28
C ARG A 168 -26.55 4.11 -6.09
N LYS A 169 -25.24 4.40 -5.99
CA LYS A 169 -24.73 5.77 -5.90
C LYS A 169 -25.12 6.59 -7.13
N THR A 170 -24.89 6.06 -8.33
CA THR A 170 -25.25 6.77 -9.57
C THR A 170 -26.75 7.01 -9.69
N LEU A 171 -27.58 6.06 -9.23
CA LEU A 171 -29.04 6.23 -9.22
C LEU A 171 -29.44 7.35 -8.26
N GLN A 172 -28.87 7.36 -7.05
CA GLN A 172 -29.13 8.40 -6.06
C GLN A 172 -28.74 9.79 -6.58
N GLU A 173 -27.57 9.95 -7.19
CA GLU A 173 -27.13 11.21 -7.78
C GLU A 173 -28.08 11.70 -8.88
N LEU A 174 -28.58 10.79 -9.72
CA LEU A 174 -29.55 11.11 -10.77
C LEU A 174 -30.92 11.50 -10.18
N GLU A 175 -31.36 10.84 -9.11
CA GLU A 175 -32.60 11.17 -8.41
C GLU A 175 -32.52 12.54 -7.73
N GLU A 176 -31.43 12.83 -7.04
CA GLU A 176 -31.15 14.13 -6.43
C GLU A 176 -31.14 15.23 -7.49
N ARG A 177 -30.45 15.01 -8.62
CA ARG A 177 -30.43 15.96 -9.73
C ARG A 177 -31.82 16.17 -10.33
N ARG A 178 -32.61 15.11 -10.49
CA ARG A 178 -33.99 15.21 -10.97
C ARG A 178 -34.86 16.01 -10.01
N GLN A 179 -34.76 15.73 -8.71
CA GLN A 179 -35.52 16.46 -7.68
C GLN A 179 -35.16 17.95 -7.67
N PHE A 180 -33.87 18.27 -7.79
CA PHE A 180 -33.41 19.65 -7.91
C PHE A 180 -34.02 20.37 -9.12
N LEU A 181 -33.97 19.74 -10.31
CA LEU A 181 -34.55 20.33 -11.53
C LEU A 181 -36.07 20.51 -11.42
N LEU A 182 -36.78 19.53 -10.84
CA LEU A 182 -38.22 19.66 -10.60
C LEU A 182 -38.54 20.83 -9.66
N MET A 183 -37.76 20.99 -8.58
CA MET A 183 -37.92 22.12 -7.67
C MET A 183 -37.66 23.45 -8.39
N GLN A 184 -36.61 23.53 -9.20
CA GLN A 184 -36.29 24.72 -9.98
C GLN A 184 -37.43 25.09 -10.95
N HIS A 185 -37.95 24.11 -11.70
CA HIS A 185 -39.07 24.35 -12.62
C HIS A 185 -40.36 24.72 -11.90
N ASN A 186 -40.65 24.10 -10.76
CA ASN A 186 -41.82 24.46 -9.95
C ASN A 186 -41.74 25.90 -9.43
N ASN A 187 -40.54 26.34 -9.01
CA ASN A 187 -40.33 27.72 -8.59
C ASN A 187 -40.56 28.69 -9.75
N GLN A 188 -39.96 28.44 -10.92
CA GLN A 188 -40.16 29.24 -12.12
C GLN A 188 -41.64 29.29 -12.55
N MET A 189 -42.32 28.15 -12.50
CA MET A 189 -43.75 28.08 -12.82
C MET A 189 -44.58 28.90 -11.84
N SER A 190 -44.24 28.89 -10.55
CA SER A 190 -44.92 29.68 -9.53
C SER A 190 -44.68 31.18 -9.72
N GLU A 191 -43.47 31.59 -10.08
CA GLU A 191 -43.11 32.97 -10.40
C GLU A 191 -43.92 33.48 -11.61
N LEU A 192 -43.90 32.74 -12.71
CA LEU A 192 -44.66 33.08 -13.93
C LEU A 192 -46.17 33.13 -13.67
N GLN A 193 -46.69 32.21 -12.86
CA GLN A 193 -48.10 32.22 -12.48
C GLN A 193 -48.46 33.47 -11.67
N ALA A 194 -47.60 33.88 -10.73
CA ALA A 194 -47.80 35.10 -9.95
C ALA A 194 -47.76 36.35 -10.84
N GLU A 195 -46.87 36.41 -11.82
CA GLU A 195 -46.82 37.49 -12.81
C GLU A 195 -48.08 37.53 -13.70
N LEU A 196 -48.55 36.35 -14.14
CA LEU A 196 -49.79 36.24 -14.91
C LEU A 196 -51.00 36.72 -14.10
N ASP A 197 -51.08 36.37 -12.82
CA ASP A 197 -52.20 36.77 -11.96
C ASP A 197 -52.17 38.27 -11.67
N ARG A 198 -50.98 38.87 -11.48
CA ARG A 198 -50.81 40.33 -11.35
C ARG A 198 -51.27 41.06 -12.62
N THR A 199 -50.80 40.64 -13.78
CA THR A 199 -51.17 41.28 -15.06
C THR A 199 -52.66 41.14 -15.34
N ARG A 200 -53.27 39.98 -15.07
CA ARG A 200 -54.72 39.80 -15.16
C ARG A 200 -55.50 40.70 -14.23
N PHE A 201 -55.02 40.86 -12.98
CA PHE A 201 -55.64 41.76 -12.02
C PHE A 201 -55.60 43.22 -12.51
N GLU A 202 -54.47 43.67 -13.07
CA GLU A 202 -54.33 45.00 -13.66
C GLU A 202 -55.26 45.20 -14.85
N VAL A 203 -55.32 44.24 -15.78
CA VAL A 203 -56.22 44.26 -16.94
C VAL A 203 -57.67 44.37 -16.49
N ASN A 204 -58.12 43.52 -15.56
CA ASN A 204 -59.48 43.57 -15.03
C ASN A 204 -59.79 44.92 -14.38
N THR A 205 -58.82 45.51 -13.68
CA THR A 205 -58.97 46.84 -13.07
C THR A 205 -59.18 47.92 -14.13
N TRP A 206 -58.42 47.88 -15.22
CA TRP A 206 -58.56 48.83 -16.33
C TRP A 206 -59.83 48.62 -17.13
N GLU A 207 -60.23 47.38 -17.39
CA GLU A 207 -61.50 47.05 -18.03
C GLU A 207 -62.69 47.56 -17.22
N SER A 208 -62.67 47.38 -15.90
CA SER A 208 -63.71 47.91 -15.00
C SER A 208 -63.80 49.44 -15.07
N LYS A 209 -62.66 50.13 -15.00
CA LYS A 209 -62.61 51.60 -15.16
C LYS A 209 -63.12 52.05 -16.52
N TRP A 210 -62.72 51.36 -17.59
CA TRP A 210 -63.14 51.67 -18.95
C TRP A 210 -64.66 51.50 -19.12
N ASN A 211 -65.22 50.39 -18.63
CA ASN A 211 -66.65 50.14 -18.64
C ASN A 211 -67.42 51.23 -17.87
N HIS A 212 -66.90 51.68 -16.72
CA HIS A 212 -67.53 52.76 -15.95
C HIS A 212 -67.50 54.10 -16.70
N ILE A 213 -66.39 54.43 -17.37
CA ILE A 213 -66.30 55.63 -18.22
C ILE A 213 -67.30 55.54 -19.36
N GLN A 214 -67.38 54.40 -20.03
CA GLN A 214 -68.30 54.19 -21.14
C GLN A 214 -69.76 54.29 -20.71
N GLU A 215 -70.13 53.68 -19.57
CA GLU A 215 -71.48 53.77 -19.00
C GLU A 215 -71.83 55.22 -18.64
N THR A 216 -70.89 55.94 -18.01
CA THR A 216 -71.09 57.35 -17.65
C THR A 216 -71.23 58.24 -18.89
N ALA A 217 -70.42 58.01 -19.92
CA ALA A 217 -70.51 58.73 -21.19
C ALA A 217 -71.86 58.47 -21.89
N ALA A 218 -72.33 57.22 -21.90
CA ALA A 218 -73.64 56.87 -22.44
C ALA A 218 -74.78 57.58 -21.68
N LYS A 219 -74.74 57.59 -20.34
CA LYS A 219 -75.70 58.33 -19.50
C LYS A 219 -75.68 59.83 -19.81
N LYS A 220 -74.51 60.46 -19.85
CA LYS A 220 -74.39 61.91 -20.18
C LYS A 220 -74.89 62.22 -21.59
N THR A 221 -74.62 61.36 -22.56
CA THR A 221 -75.09 61.53 -23.95
C THR A 221 -76.62 61.45 -24.01
N LEU A 222 -77.22 60.53 -23.25
CA LEU A 222 -78.66 60.43 -23.14
C LEU A 222 -79.28 61.67 -22.49
N GLU A 223 -78.72 62.16 -21.38
CA GLU A 223 -79.21 63.37 -20.73
C GLU A 223 -79.05 64.61 -21.63
N LEU A 224 -77.92 64.76 -22.32
CA LEU A 224 -77.72 65.85 -23.29
C LEU A 224 -78.78 65.80 -24.39
N SER A 225 -79.08 64.61 -24.90
CA SER A 225 -80.14 64.41 -25.90
C SER A 225 -81.51 64.80 -25.38
N ARG A 226 -81.81 64.50 -24.10
CA ARG A 226 -83.07 64.91 -23.43
C ARG A 226 -83.15 66.42 -23.25
N VAL A 227 -82.09 67.06 -22.76
CA VAL A 227 -82.02 68.52 -22.60
C VAL A 227 -82.24 69.19 -23.95
N ARG A 228 -81.52 68.75 -24.99
CA ARG A 228 -81.69 69.26 -26.34
C ARG A 228 -83.13 69.16 -26.84
N MET A 229 -83.78 68.01 -26.66
CA MET A 229 -85.17 67.83 -27.06
C MET A 229 -86.13 68.70 -26.24
N ALA A 230 -85.91 68.83 -24.92
CA ALA A 230 -86.73 69.69 -24.07
C ALA A 230 -86.60 71.17 -24.45
N THR A 231 -85.38 71.66 -24.68
CA THR A 231 -85.11 73.02 -25.14
C THR A 231 -85.76 73.29 -26.49
N LEU A 232 -85.59 72.39 -27.46
CA LEU A 232 -86.22 72.51 -28.78
C LEU A 232 -87.74 72.60 -28.66
N ASN A 233 -88.34 71.69 -27.88
CA ASN A 233 -89.79 71.68 -27.64
C ASN A 233 -90.28 72.98 -26.97
N MET A 234 -89.50 73.57 -26.05
CA MET A 234 -89.83 74.84 -25.41
C MET A 234 -89.71 76.00 -26.41
N TYR A 235 -88.63 76.07 -27.19
CA TYR A 235 -88.39 77.07 -28.22
C TYR A 235 -89.51 77.12 -29.26
N GLU A 236 -89.91 75.94 -29.77
CA GLU A 236 -91.05 75.84 -30.70
C GLU A 236 -92.36 76.31 -30.05
N LYS A 237 -92.59 75.98 -28.77
CA LYS A 237 -93.79 76.43 -28.03
C LYS A 237 -93.84 77.94 -27.78
N THR A 238 -92.70 78.60 -27.62
CA THR A 238 -92.62 80.07 -27.50
C THR A 238 -92.70 80.78 -28.86
N GLY A 239 -92.99 80.04 -29.95
CA GLY A 239 -93.17 80.59 -31.30
C GLY A 239 -91.90 80.66 -32.14
N GLY A 240 -90.79 80.10 -31.65
CA GLY A 240 -89.55 79.97 -32.39
C GLY A 240 -89.71 79.05 -33.61
N ARG A 241 -89.03 79.38 -34.72
CA ARG A 241 -89.04 78.55 -35.94
C ARG A 241 -87.72 77.83 -36.07
N VAL A 242 -87.80 76.54 -36.34
CA VAL A 242 -86.64 75.67 -36.51
C VAL A 242 -86.36 75.49 -38.00
N GLY A 243 -85.15 75.84 -38.44
CA GLY A 243 -84.74 75.79 -39.84
C GLY A 243 -85.41 76.85 -40.75
N GLY A 244 -84.86 77.02 -41.96
CA GLY A 244 -85.25 78.08 -42.90
C GLY A 244 -84.37 79.33 -42.81
N ALA A 245 -84.68 80.37 -43.59
CA ALA A 245 -83.84 81.59 -43.68
C ALA A 245 -83.79 82.42 -42.38
N ASP A 246 -84.87 82.41 -41.60
CA ASP A 246 -85.01 83.20 -40.36
C ASP A 246 -85.13 82.33 -39.09
N GLY A 247 -84.98 81.00 -39.21
CA GLY A 247 -85.13 80.04 -38.10
C GLY A 247 -83.79 79.63 -37.49
N VAL A 248 -83.79 79.31 -36.19
CA VAL A 248 -82.59 78.79 -35.52
C VAL A 248 -82.35 77.34 -35.95
N ASP A 249 -81.08 76.94 -36.11
CA ASP A 249 -80.73 75.58 -36.50
C ASP A 249 -81.19 74.57 -35.44
N MET A 250 -81.65 73.40 -35.89
CA MET A 250 -82.16 72.33 -35.03
C MET A 250 -81.08 71.73 -34.12
N GLN A 251 -79.79 71.87 -34.49
CA GLN A 251 -78.68 71.39 -33.66
C GLN A 251 -78.13 72.45 -32.71
N ASP A 252 -78.45 73.72 -32.94
CA ASP A 252 -77.98 74.85 -32.14
C ASP A 252 -78.83 75.04 -30.89
N THR A 253 -78.63 74.13 -29.92
CA THR A 253 -79.39 74.08 -28.66
C THR A 253 -79.14 75.30 -27.79
N GLU A 254 -77.94 75.89 -27.86
CA GLU A 254 -77.55 77.06 -27.08
C GLU A 254 -78.36 78.29 -27.50
N LYS A 255 -78.42 78.59 -28.81
CA LYS A 255 -79.24 79.71 -29.31
C LYS A 255 -80.73 79.53 -29.05
N GLN A 256 -81.25 78.30 -29.15
CA GLN A 256 -82.65 78.02 -28.82
C GLN A 256 -82.95 78.32 -27.34
N LEU A 257 -82.02 77.96 -26.44
CA LEU A 257 -82.17 78.23 -25.01
C LEU A 257 -82.07 79.71 -24.69
N ASP A 258 -81.14 80.43 -25.32
CA ASP A 258 -80.97 81.89 -25.14
C ASP A 258 -82.25 82.65 -25.52
N GLU A 259 -82.89 82.29 -26.63
CA GLU A 259 -84.13 82.93 -27.07
C GLU A 259 -85.30 82.60 -26.13
N VAL A 260 -85.41 81.36 -25.67
CA VAL A 260 -86.42 80.97 -24.65
C VAL A 260 -86.21 81.75 -23.34
N CYS A 261 -84.97 81.90 -22.89
CA CYS A 261 -84.63 82.68 -21.69
C CYS A 261 -84.96 84.17 -21.88
N PHE A 262 -84.64 84.75 -23.02
CA PHE A 262 -84.94 86.14 -23.34
C PHE A 262 -86.45 86.41 -23.34
N LEU A 263 -87.24 85.54 -23.99
CA LEU A 263 -88.70 85.67 -24.04
C LEU A 263 -89.36 85.50 -22.67
N THR A 264 -88.89 84.53 -21.87
CA THR A 264 -89.43 84.32 -20.52
C THR A 264 -89.08 85.48 -19.58
N GLN A 265 -87.89 86.07 -19.68
CA GLN A 265 -87.51 87.27 -18.92
C GLN A 265 -88.34 88.50 -19.29
N GLN A 266 -88.67 88.69 -20.58
CA GLN A 266 -89.58 89.76 -21.01
C GLN A 266 -90.99 89.59 -20.44
N GLN A 267 -91.50 88.35 -20.35
CA GLN A 267 -92.81 88.09 -19.77
C GLN A 267 -92.83 88.36 -18.25
N THR A 268 -91.79 87.96 -17.52
CA THR A 268 -91.69 88.25 -16.07
C THR A 268 -91.49 89.73 -15.76
N GLY A 269 -90.78 90.47 -16.62
CA GLY A 269 -90.66 91.94 -16.49
C GLY A 269 -91.95 92.69 -16.83
N SER A 270 -92.88 92.04 -17.55
CA SER A 270 -94.18 92.60 -17.88
C SER A 270 -95.26 92.32 -16.82
N ASP A 271 -95.12 91.25 -16.02
CA ASP A 271 -96.04 90.91 -14.93
C ASP A 271 -95.84 91.79 -13.67
N ASP A 272 -94.62 92.25 -13.39
CA ASP A 272 -94.34 93.20 -12.29
C ASP A 272 -94.91 94.62 -12.54
N ALA A 273 -95.35 94.92 -13.77
CA ALA A 273 -96.02 96.17 -14.13
C ALA A 273 -97.54 96.16 -13.89
N LEU A 274 -98.11 95.08 -13.32
CA LEU A 274 -99.56 94.91 -13.17
C LEU A 274 -100.05 94.68 -11.73
N LEU A 275 -99.31 95.09 -10.69
CA LEU A 275 -99.90 95.24 -9.34
C LEU A 275 -100.63 96.59 -9.21
N PRO A 276 -101.97 96.63 -9.07
CA PRO A 276 -102.63 97.86 -8.66
C PRO A 276 -102.44 98.06 -7.15
N VAL A 277 -101.98 99.25 -6.80
CA VAL A 277 -102.15 99.84 -5.47
C VAL A 277 -103.65 99.92 -5.20
N VAL A 278 -104.13 99.22 -4.19
CA VAL A 278 -105.44 99.48 -3.57
C VAL A 278 -105.21 99.64 -2.07
N SER A 279 -105.58 100.83 -1.57
CA SER A 279 -105.65 101.23 -0.17
C SER A 279 -106.71 100.46 0.61
#